data_AF-A0A419ACI0-F1
#
_entry.id   AF-A0A419ACI0-F1
#
_cell.length_a   1.000
_cell.length_b   1.000
_cell.length_c   1.000
_cell.angle_alpha   90.00
_cell.angle_beta   90.00
_cell.angle_gamma   90.00
#
_symmetry.space_group_name_H-M   'P 1'
#
loop_
_entity.id
_entity.type
_entity.pdbx_description
1 polymer ?
#
loop_
_entity_poly.entity_id
_entity_poly.type
_entity_poly.pdbx_seq_one_letter_code
_entity_poly.pdbx_strand_id
1 'polypeptide(L)'
;MNRRKLMKLAPVALAAGAVPAAGMSGEVPESRIIALFHRHQALVDEALAFGQDSTILDGADADEILDRMFWNEIEQIEDEMMAIPSQDARDFAAKVIVETARGQIIPDFDQSELFAEARALTGGVA
;
A
#
# COMPACT_ATOMS: atom_id res chain seq x y z
N MET A 1 -15.46 -52.55 -6.56
CA MET A 1 -16.03 -51.55 -5.62
C MET A 1 -16.33 -50.26 -6.37
N ASN A 2 -17.58 -49.82 -6.30
CA ASN A 2 -18.23 -48.87 -7.20
C ASN A 2 -18.00 -47.40 -6.80
N ARG A 3 -17.23 -46.65 -7.59
CA ARG A 3 -17.01 -45.19 -7.46
C ARG A 3 -18.18 -44.32 -7.97
N ARG A 4 -19.38 -44.90 -8.15
CA ARG A 4 -20.53 -44.28 -8.86
C ARG A 4 -21.79 -44.05 -8.02
N LYS A 5 -21.70 -44.01 -6.69
CA LYS A 5 -22.89 -43.83 -5.83
C LYS A 5 -22.78 -42.81 -4.68
N LEU A 6 -21.77 -41.94 -4.66
CA LEU A 6 -21.76 -40.80 -3.73
C LEU A 6 -21.85 -39.50 -4.53
N MET A 7 -22.81 -38.65 -4.16
CA MET A 7 -23.04 -37.28 -4.65
C MET A 7 -23.97 -37.13 -5.87
N LYS A 8 -25.22 -37.56 -5.73
CA LYS A 8 -26.39 -36.89 -6.32
C LYS A 8 -27.22 -36.31 -5.17
N LEU A 9 -27.70 -35.07 -5.35
CA LEU A 9 -28.51 -34.17 -4.49
C LEU A 9 -27.69 -32.93 -4.13
N ALA A 10 -27.99 -31.69 -4.50
CA ALA A 10 -29.06 -31.07 -5.28
C ALA A 10 -28.55 -29.65 -5.68
N PRO A 11 -29.16 -28.95 -6.66
CA PRO A 11 -28.73 -27.62 -7.05
C PRO A 11 -29.20 -26.60 -6.02
N VAL A 12 -28.27 -25.93 -5.33
CA VAL A 12 -28.62 -24.70 -4.61
C VAL A 12 -28.67 -23.60 -5.66
N ALA A 13 -29.89 -23.18 -5.98
CA ALA A 13 -30.15 -22.00 -6.77
C ALA A 13 -29.36 -20.82 -6.18
N LEU A 14 -28.37 -20.32 -6.91
CA LEU A 14 -27.89 -18.96 -6.69
C LEU A 14 -29.06 -18.05 -7.04
N ALA A 15 -29.83 -17.67 -6.02
CA ALA A 15 -30.68 -16.51 -6.09
C ALA A 15 -29.77 -15.35 -6.46
N ALA A 16 -29.95 -14.82 -7.67
CA ALA A 16 -29.49 -13.50 -8.06
C ALA A 16 -30.16 -12.50 -7.11
N GLY A 17 -29.56 -12.32 -5.93
CA GLY A 17 -29.77 -11.16 -5.11
C GLY A 17 -29.19 -9.99 -5.88
N ALA A 18 -30.03 -9.33 -6.67
CA ALA A 18 -29.76 -7.99 -7.13
C ALA A 18 -29.47 -7.16 -5.88
N VAL A 19 -28.19 -6.94 -5.59
CA VAL A 19 -27.77 -5.93 -4.64
C VAL A 19 -28.28 -4.63 -5.25
N PRO A 20 -29.20 -3.90 -4.60
CA PRO A 20 -29.56 -2.61 -5.09
C PRO A 20 -28.27 -1.80 -5.15
N ALA A 21 -27.90 -1.35 -6.34
CA ALA A 21 -26.97 -0.24 -6.54
C ALA A 21 -27.65 1.04 -6.03
N ALA A 22 -27.99 1.06 -4.75
CA ALA A 22 -28.34 2.26 -4.02
C ALA A 22 -27.01 2.99 -3.82
N GLY A 23 -26.90 4.14 -4.49
CA GLY A 23 -25.72 4.97 -4.49
C GLY A 23 -25.22 5.20 -3.07
N MET A 24 -24.06 4.63 -2.76
CA MET A 24 -23.21 5.16 -1.71
C MET A 24 -22.41 6.30 -2.34
N SER A 25 -23.05 7.47 -2.46
CA SER A 25 -22.30 8.73 -2.31
C SER A 25 -21.97 8.95 -0.82
N GLY A 26 -21.64 7.87 -0.12
CA GLY A 26 -21.04 7.90 1.20
C GLY A 26 -19.56 8.07 0.94
N GLU A 27 -19.06 9.26 1.23
CA GLU A 27 -17.63 9.52 1.32
C GLU A 27 -17.03 8.41 2.21
N VAL A 28 -16.28 7.48 1.60
CA VAL A 28 -15.59 6.44 2.36
C VAL A 28 -14.60 7.19 3.24
N PRO A 29 -14.73 7.14 4.58
CA PRO A 29 -13.82 7.85 5.46
C PRO A 29 -12.37 7.55 5.07
N GLU A 30 -11.56 8.59 4.97
CA GLU A 30 -10.14 8.42 4.62
C GLU A 30 -9.49 7.52 5.67
N SER A 31 -8.90 6.42 5.20
CA SER A 31 -8.14 5.52 6.07
C SER A 31 -6.85 6.21 6.48
N ARG A 32 -6.31 5.84 7.65
CA ARG A 32 -5.05 6.42 8.14
C ARG A 32 -3.90 6.23 7.14
N ILE A 33 -3.84 5.08 6.45
CA ILE A 33 -2.83 4.80 5.42
C ILE A 33 -2.92 5.83 4.29
N ILE A 34 -4.12 6.25 3.89
CA ILE A 34 -4.30 7.18 2.78
C ILE A 34 -3.97 8.62 3.18
N ALA A 35 -4.31 9.01 4.41
CA ALA A 35 -3.86 10.30 4.95
C ALA A 35 -2.31 10.36 5.01
N LEU A 36 -1.66 9.28 5.47
CA LEU A 36 -0.20 9.15 5.49
C LEU A 36 0.39 9.16 4.07
N PHE A 37 -0.20 8.43 3.14
CA PHE A 37 0.20 8.40 1.75
C PHE A 37 0.18 9.79 1.12
N HIS A 38 -0.89 10.56 1.32
CA HIS A 38 -0.96 11.93 0.80
C HIS A 38 0.13 12.83 1.39
N ARG A 39 0.44 12.69 2.68
CA ARG A 39 1.54 13.42 3.33
C ARG A 39 2.90 13.01 2.76
N HIS A 40 3.13 11.71 2.60
CA HIS A 40 4.34 11.15 1.99
C HIS A 40 4.57 11.73 0.59
N GLN A 41 3.56 11.67 -0.29
CA GLN A 41 3.67 12.18 -1.65
C GLN A 41 3.99 13.69 -1.67
N ALA A 42 3.35 14.47 -0.80
CA ALA A 42 3.62 15.89 -0.70
C ALA A 42 5.06 16.21 -0.27
N LEU A 43 5.59 15.47 0.71
CA LEU A 43 6.98 15.63 1.17
C LEU A 43 8.00 15.21 0.12
N VAL A 44 7.77 14.08 -0.57
CA VAL A 44 8.64 13.62 -1.65
C VAL A 44 8.69 14.65 -2.78
N ASP A 45 7.53 15.21 -3.16
CA ASP A 45 7.47 16.22 -4.21
C ASP A 45 8.15 17.53 -3.77
N GLU A 46 8.03 17.91 -2.49
CA GLU A 46 8.74 19.06 -1.91
C GLU A 46 10.26 18.86 -1.90
N ALA A 47 10.73 17.67 -1.51
CA ALA A 47 12.15 17.32 -1.52
C ALA A 47 12.74 17.35 -2.94
N LEU A 48 12.01 16.82 -3.93
CA LEU A 48 12.42 16.84 -5.33
C LEU A 48 12.48 18.25 -5.90
N ALA A 49 11.48 19.09 -5.60
CA ALA A 49 11.47 20.50 -6.02
C ALA A 49 12.63 21.28 -5.37
N PHE A 50 12.87 21.05 -4.07
CA PHE A 50 13.97 21.68 -3.34
C PHE A 50 15.33 21.33 -3.96
N GLY A 51 15.53 20.05 -4.33
CA GLY A 51 16.77 19.61 -4.97
C GLY A 51 17.01 20.22 -6.36
N GLN A 52 15.96 20.62 -7.09
CA GLN A 52 16.10 21.27 -8.39
C GLN A 52 16.44 22.77 -8.28
N ASP A 53 15.93 23.43 -7.24
CA ASP A 53 16.02 24.89 -7.09
C ASP A 53 17.14 25.35 -6.14
N SER A 54 17.86 24.42 -5.51
CA SER A 54 18.83 24.71 -4.44
C SER A 54 20.25 24.32 -4.81
N THR A 55 21.21 25.23 -4.53
CA THR A 55 22.65 24.95 -4.60
C THR A 55 23.17 24.26 -3.33
N ILE A 56 22.30 23.95 -2.35
CA ILE A 56 22.69 23.21 -1.13
C ILE A 56 23.24 21.82 -1.48
N LEU A 57 22.83 21.26 -2.62
CA LEU A 57 23.30 19.97 -3.11
C LEU A 57 24.77 19.97 -3.56
N ASP A 58 25.40 21.14 -3.70
CA ASP A 58 26.82 21.26 -4.07
C ASP A 58 27.77 21.18 -2.85
N GLY A 59 27.21 21.16 -1.63
CA GLY A 59 27.96 21.10 -0.38
C GLY A 59 28.33 19.67 0.04
N ALA A 60 29.41 19.53 0.81
CA ALA A 60 29.83 18.24 1.37
C ALA A 60 28.80 17.65 2.35
N ASP A 61 27.94 18.50 2.93
CA ASP A 61 26.93 18.12 3.94
C ASP A 61 25.51 18.03 3.33
N ALA A 62 25.40 18.02 2.00
CA ALA A 62 24.11 18.04 1.29
C ALA A 62 23.15 16.92 1.75
N ASP A 63 23.67 15.69 1.83
CA ASP A 63 22.88 14.51 2.19
C ASP A 63 22.34 14.63 3.63
N GLU A 64 23.18 15.01 4.60
CA GLU A 64 22.74 15.16 6.00
C GLU A 64 21.67 16.26 6.16
N ILE A 65 21.76 17.32 5.35
CA ILE A 65 20.75 18.39 5.33
C ILE A 65 19.43 17.86 4.76
N LEU A 66 19.47 17.14 3.63
CA LEU A 66 18.28 16.56 3.02
C LEU A 66 17.62 15.52 3.93
N ASP A 67 18.42 14.68 4.59
CA ASP A 67 17.93 13.69 5.55
C ASP A 67 17.15 14.36 6.67
N ARG A 68 17.73 15.41 7.27
CA ARG A 68 17.10 16.13 8.36
C ARG A 68 15.85 16.89 7.94
N MET A 69 15.84 17.44 6.73
CA MET A 69 14.73 18.27 6.25
C MET A 69 13.56 17.43 5.73
N PHE A 70 13.84 16.30 5.08
CA PHE A 70 12.84 15.54 4.36
C PHE A 70 12.90 14.04 4.67
N TRP A 71 14.06 13.39 4.48
CA TRP A 71 14.08 11.92 4.45
C TRP A 71 13.75 11.27 5.79
N ASN A 72 14.14 11.86 6.92
CA ASN A 72 13.77 11.34 8.24
C ASN A 72 12.25 11.30 8.46
N GLU A 73 11.51 12.33 8.03
CA GLU A 73 10.04 12.35 8.17
C GLU A 73 9.40 11.39 7.15
N ILE A 74 9.95 11.34 5.93
CA ILE A 74 9.49 10.41 4.89
C ILE A 74 9.63 8.98 5.38
N GLU A 75 10.82 8.55 5.81
CA GLU A 75 11.08 7.21 6.34
C GLU A 75 10.15 6.87 7.52
N GLN A 76 9.95 7.80 8.45
CA GLN A 76 9.03 7.59 9.57
C GLN A 76 7.58 7.34 9.10
N ILE A 77 7.14 8.05 8.06
CA ILE A 77 5.81 7.85 7.47
C ILE A 77 5.74 6.50 6.76
N GLU A 78 6.79 6.10 6.03
CA GLU A 78 6.86 4.80 5.36
C GLU A 78 6.73 3.65 6.38
N ASP A 79 7.50 3.71 7.48
CA ASP A 79 7.42 2.75 8.59
C ASP A 79 6.01 2.71 9.20
N GLU A 80 5.40 3.87 9.49
CA GLU A 80 4.02 3.94 10.00
C GLU A 80 3.02 3.31 9.02
N MET A 81 3.18 3.56 7.72
CA MET A 81 2.31 3.00 6.69
C MET A 81 2.43 1.48 6.64
N MET A 82 3.65 0.93 6.60
CA MET A 82 3.85 -0.52 6.48
C MET A 82 3.33 -1.27 7.71
N ALA A 83 3.46 -0.70 8.91
CA ALA A 83 2.99 -1.30 10.16
C ALA A 83 1.45 -1.42 10.28
N ILE A 84 0.66 -0.60 9.58
CA ILE A 84 -0.82 -0.62 9.69
C ILE A 84 -1.39 -1.65 8.70
N PRO A 85 -2.13 -2.68 9.12
CA PRO A 85 -2.75 -3.64 8.18
C PRO A 85 -3.74 -2.96 7.24
N SER A 86 -3.66 -3.26 5.93
CA SER A 86 -4.58 -2.73 4.92
C SER A 86 -6.00 -3.23 5.15
N GLN A 87 -6.98 -2.32 5.08
CA GLN A 87 -8.39 -2.69 5.22
C GLN A 87 -9.05 -3.00 3.88
N ASP A 88 -8.54 -2.40 2.81
CA ASP A 88 -9.02 -2.55 1.46
C ASP A 88 -7.88 -2.52 0.43
N ALA A 89 -8.23 -2.64 -0.85
CA ALA A 89 -7.25 -2.62 -1.93
C ALA A 89 -6.59 -1.24 -2.13
N ARG A 90 -7.22 -0.15 -1.69
CA ARG A 90 -6.69 1.21 -1.83
C ARG A 90 -5.53 1.42 -0.87
N ASP A 91 -5.69 0.97 0.37
CA ASP A 91 -4.63 0.94 1.39
C ASP A 91 -3.41 0.16 0.90
N PHE A 92 -3.63 -1.06 0.43
CA PHE A 92 -2.54 -1.91 -0.06
C PHE A 92 -1.85 -1.29 -1.28
N ALA A 93 -2.60 -0.72 -2.22
CA ALA A 93 -2.02 -0.03 -3.38
C ALA A 93 -1.16 1.18 -2.99
N ALA A 94 -1.58 1.95 -1.98
CA ALA A 94 -0.79 3.07 -1.47
C ALA A 94 0.56 2.60 -0.91
N LYS A 95 0.57 1.51 -0.12
CA LYS A 95 1.81 0.89 0.35
C LYS A 95 2.69 0.42 -0.80
N VAL A 96 2.13 -0.24 -1.82
CA VAL A 96 2.91 -0.68 -3.00
C VAL A 96 3.62 0.51 -3.65
N ILE A 97 2.94 1.65 -3.82
CA ILE A 97 3.53 2.84 -4.44
C ILE A 97 4.70 3.38 -3.60
N VAL A 98 4.53 3.40 -2.27
CA VAL A 98 5.55 3.86 -1.33
C VAL A 98 6.75 2.92 -1.30
N GLU A 99 6.54 1.64 -1.00
CA GLU A 99 7.60 0.62 -0.86
C GLU A 99 8.42 0.46 -2.16
N THR A 100 7.81 0.67 -3.32
CA THR A 100 8.51 0.58 -4.61
C THR A 100 9.18 1.89 -5.01
N ALA A 101 9.15 2.93 -4.16
CA ALA A 101 9.58 4.30 -4.48
C ALA A 101 9.04 4.76 -5.84
N ARG A 102 7.72 4.62 -6.05
CA ARG A 102 7.03 4.90 -7.33
C ARG A 102 7.58 4.05 -8.51
N GLY A 103 7.95 2.80 -8.23
CA GLY A 103 8.48 1.85 -9.22
C GLY A 103 9.98 1.96 -9.50
N GLN A 104 10.72 2.73 -8.71
CA GLN A 104 12.18 2.86 -8.85
C GLN A 104 12.93 1.69 -8.19
N ILE A 105 12.35 1.08 -7.17
CA ILE A 105 12.94 -0.04 -6.44
C ILE A 105 12.04 -1.26 -6.45
N ILE A 106 12.65 -2.43 -6.43
CA ILE A 106 11.97 -3.71 -6.27
C ILE A 106 12.24 -4.17 -4.83
N PRO A 107 11.21 -4.28 -3.99
CA PRO A 107 11.38 -4.70 -2.60
C PRO A 107 11.82 -6.16 -2.55
N ASP A 108 12.57 -6.52 -1.50
CA ASP A 108 12.97 -7.91 -1.30
C ASP A 108 11.72 -8.76 -1.01
N PHE A 109 11.53 -9.82 -1.81
CA PHE A 109 10.34 -10.66 -1.71
C PHE A 109 10.22 -11.36 -0.35
N ASP A 110 11.34 -11.77 0.24
CA ASP A 110 11.35 -12.56 1.48
C ASP A 110 11.33 -11.63 2.71
N GLN A 111 11.95 -10.45 2.63
CA GLN A 111 12.15 -9.54 3.77
C GLN A 111 11.17 -8.37 3.86
N SER A 112 10.54 -7.94 2.76
CA SER A 112 9.65 -6.77 2.77
C SER A 112 8.36 -7.03 3.53
N GLU A 113 7.96 -6.07 4.37
CA GLU A 113 6.67 -6.08 5.08
C GLU A 113 5.49 -6.08 4.10
N LEU A 114 5.63 -5.41 2.95
CA LEU A 114 4.63 -5.40 1.89
C LEU A 114 4.35 -6.81 1.37
N PHE A 115 5.41 -7.58 1.10
CA PHE A 115 5.24 -8.95 0.59
C PHE A 115 4.80 -9.92 1.67
N ALA A 116 5.18 -9.71 2.93
CA ALA A 116 4.62 -10.45 4.06
C ALA A 116 3.09 -10.26 4.16
N GLU A 117 2.60 -9.02 4.05
CA GLU A 117 1.17 -8.71 4.02
C GLU A 117 0.48 -9.30 2.77
N ALA A 118 1.11 -9.21 1.60
CA ALA A 118 0.59 -9.80 0.36
C ALA A 118 0.38 -11.33 0.49
N ARG A 119 1.33 -12.03 1.13
CA ARG A 119 1.19 -13.47 1.42
C ARG A 119 0.02 -13.72 2.36
N ALA A 120 -0.13 -12.94 3.41
CA ALA A 120 -1.26 -13.06 4.34
C ALA A 120 -2.62 -12.87 3.64
N LEU A 121 -2.75 -11.87 2.76
CA LEU A 121 -3.99 -11.58 2.02
C LEU A 121 -4.34 -12.66 0.98
N THR A 122 -3.35 -13.33 0.42
CA THR A 122 -3.55 -14.35 -0.63
C THR A 122 -3.58 -15.79 -0.11
N GLY A 123 -3.36 -15.98 1.20
CA GLY A 123 -3.27 -17.31 1.81
C GLY A 123 -1.95 -18.04 1.53
N GLY A 124 -0.89 -17.29 1.19
CA GLY A 124 0.48 -17.79 1.08
C GLY A 124 1.09 -18.07 2.45
N VAL A 125 2.07 -18.97 2.50
CA VAL A 125 2.84 -19.27 3.73
C VAL A 125 3.93 -18.21 3.90
N ALA A 126 4.01 -17.62 5.10
CA ALA A 126 4.99 -16.59 5.46
C ALA A 126 6.43 -17.09 5.42
#